data_AF-B0KKS2-F1
#
_entry.id   AF-B0KKS2-F1
#
_cell.length_a   1.000
_cell.length_b   1.000
_cell.length_c   1.000
_cell.angle_alpha   90.00
_cell.angle_beta   90.00
_cell.angle_gamma   90.00
#
_symmetry.space_group_name_H-M   'P 1'
#
loop_
_entity.id
_entity.type
_entity.pdbx_description
1 polymer ?
#
loop_
_entity_poly.entity_id
_entity_poly.type
_entity_poly.pdbx_seq_one_letter_code
_entity_poly.pdbx_strand_id
1 'polypeptide(L)'
;MFPFVPGPKRELFMSTHNIDADIKVKWAEGQSAYSPGTPEELLLIGIDLLVRDRGAEAARGFIEQVLERYAPHPVIPIVPTGR
;
A
#
# COMPACT_ATOMS: atom_id res chain seq x y z
N MET A 1 -10.76 11.57 44.48
CA MET A 1 -9.67 10.77 43.90
C MET A 1 -10.30 9.90 42.82
N PHE A 2 -10.24 10.32 41.56
CA PHE A 2 -10.83 9.56 40.44
C PHE A 2 -9.82 8.51 39.98
N PRO A 3 -10.22 7.25 39.77
CA PRO A 3 -9.33 6.25 39.22
C PRO A 3 -9.03 6.62 37.75
N PHE A 4 -7.75 6.64 37.42
CA PHE A 4 -7.27 6.72 36.05
C PHE A 4 -7.71 5.45 35.32
N VAL A 5 -8.65 5.56 34.38
CA VAL A 5 -9.04 4.48 33.48
C VAL A 5 -8.09 4.52 32.30
N PRO A 6 -7.18 3.54 32.12
CA PRO A 6 -6.36 3.49 30.92
C PRO A 6 -7.30 3.29 29.72
N GLY A 7 -7.30 4.26 28.80
CA GLY A 7 -8.03 4.15 27.54
C GLY A 7 -7.56 2.94 26.74
N PRO A 8 -8.37 2.44 25.79
CA PRO A 8 -8.02 1.28 25.00
C PRO A 8 -6.64 1.52 24.37
N LYS A 9 -5.69 0.64 24.69
CA LYS A 9 -4.40 0.56 24.01
C LYS A 9 -4.76 0.50 22.53
N ARG A 10 -4.35 1.50 21.76
CA ARG A 10 -4.41 1.42 20.30
C ARG A 10 -3.45 0.29 19.94
N GLU A 11 -3.93 -0.94 19.98
CA GLU A 11 -3.42 -2.03 19.16
C GLU A 11 -3.65 -1.53 17.74
N LEU A 12 -2.64 -0.80 17.25
CA LEU A 12 -2.43 -0.60 15.84
C LEU A 12 -2.49 -2.01 15.28
N PHE A 13 -3.56 -2.26 14.52
CA PHE A 13 -3.79 -3.44 13.72
C PHE A 13 -2.43 -3.92 13.21
N MET A 14 -1.84 -4.91 13.87
CA MET A 14 -0.66 -5.57 13.35
C MET A 14 -1.19 -6.34 12.16
N SER A 15 -1.02 -5.77 10.97
CA SER A 15 -1.29 -6.42 9.69
C SER A 15 -0.77 -7.86 9.81
N THR A 16 -1.68 -8.84 9.84
CA THR A 16 -1.39 -10.26 10.18
C THR A 16 -0.58 -10.96 9.09
N HIS A 17 -0.04 -10.18 8.16
CA HIS A 17 0.63 -10.62 6.96
C HIS A 17 2.12 -10.32 7.15
N ASN A 18 2.88 -11.38 7.42
CA ASN A 18 4.33 -11.33 7.39
C ASN A 18 4.78 -11.34 5.92
N ILE A 19 5.55 -10.34 5.50
CA ILE A 19 6.15 -10.29 4.17
C ILE A 19 7.60 -10.72 4.29
N ASP A 20 8.01 -11.67 3.44
CA ASP A 20 9.42 -12.01 3.24
C ASP A 20 9.79 -11.63 1.80
N ALA A 21 10.58 -10.55 1.67
CA ALA A 21 11.03 -10.03 0.40
C ALA A 21 12.48 -9.57 0.48
N ASP A 22 13.28 -9.93 -0.53
CA ASP A 22 14.64 -9.43 -0.74
C ASP A 22 14.64 -8.55 -1.98
N ILE A 23 14.76 -7.24 -1.77
CA ILE A 23 14.72 -6.24 -2.85
C ILE A 23 16.14 -5.71 -3.03
N LYS A 24 16.75 -5.97 -4.19
CA LYS A 24 18.08 -5.47 -4.55
C LYS A 24 17.99 -4.57 -5.76
N VAL A 25 18.45 -3.34 -5.60
CA VAL A 25 18.42 -2.32 -6.65
C VAL A 25 19.84 -1.87 -6.95
N LYS A 26 20.14 -1.76 -8.24
CA LYS A 26 21.43 -1.28 -8.75
C LYS A 26 21.25 0.11 -9.34
N TRP A 27 22.04 1.05 -8.85
CA TRP A 27 22.08 2.43 -9.26
C TRP A 27 23.41 2.73 -9.96
N ALA A 28 23.51 3.89 -10.60
CA ALA A 28 24.78 4.35 -11.17
C ALA A 28 25.85 4.56 -10.07
N GLU A 29 25.43 5.01 -8.88
CA GLU A 29 26.33 5.32 -7.76
C GLU A 29 26.60 4.12 -6.83
N GLY A 30 25.93 2.98 -7.00
CA GLY A 30 26.08 1.84 -6.11
C GLY A 30 24.89 0.88 -6.10
N GLN A 31 24.73 0.13 -5.00
CA GLN A 31 23.62 -0.80 -4.82
C GLN A 31 22.88 -0.53 -3.50
N SER A 32 21.57 -0.74 -3.50
CA SER A 32 20.71 -0.69 -2.32
C SER A 32 20.00 -2.02 -2.14
N ALA A 33 19.92 -2.50 -0.90
CA ALA A 33 19.21 -3.71 -0.54
C ALA A 33 18.20 -3.41 0.56
N TYR A 34 16.99 -3.96 0.44
CA TYR A 34 15.90 -3.77 1.37
C TYR A 34 15.23 -5.10 1.67
N SER A 35 14.77 -5.26 2.91
CA SER A 35 14.05 -6.45 3.37
C SER A 35 12.84 -6.02 4.21
N PRO A 36 11.72 -5.62 3.57
CA PRO A 36 10.52 -5.22 4.31
C PRO A 36 9.89 -6.43 4.99
N GLY A 37 9.46 -6.26 6.24
CA GLY A 37 8.72 -7.26 7.00
C GLY A 37 7.20 -7.06 6.94
N THR A 38 6.75 -5.89 6.50
CA THR A 38 5.33 -5.51 6.46
C THR A 38 4.89 -5.00 5.08
N PRO A 39 3.58 -5.08 4.75
CA PRO A 39 3.02 -4.45 3.55
C PRO A 39 3.31 -2.96 3.46
N GLU A 40 3.29 -2.25 4.58
CA GLU A 40 3.53 -0.82 4.66
C GLU A 40 4.98 -0.48 4.30
N GLU A 41 5.95 -1.23 4.84
CA GLU A 41 7.37 -1.06 4.51
C GLU A 41 7.63 -1.38 3.03
N LEU A 42 7.05 -2.48 2.52
CA LEU A 42 7.17 -2.86 1.12
C LEU A 42 6.65 -1.76 0.19
N LEU A 43 5.51 -1.16 0.53
CA LEU A 43 4.90 -0.10 -0.27
C LEU A 43 5.75 1.18 -0.27
N LEU A 44 6.28 1.59 0.89
CA LEU A 44 7.15 2.75 0.99
C LEU A 44 8.42 2.57 0.15
N ILE A 45 9.04 1.39 0.19
CA ILE A 45 10.19 1.06 -0.67
C ILE A 45 9.78 1.14 -2.14
N GLY A 46 8.68 0.49 -2.53
CA GLY A 46 8.20 0.49 -3.91
C GLY A 46 7.93 1.90 -4.46
N ILE A 47 7.31 2.76 -3.67
CA ILE A 47 7.05 4.16 -4.05
C ILE A 47 8.35 4.94 -4.17
N ASP A 48 9.29 4.83 -3.22
CA ASP A 48 10.59 5.52 -3.29
C ASP A 48 11.35 5.16 -4.57
N LEU A 49 11.39 3.86 -4.91
CA LEU A 49 12.02 3.38 -6.14
C LEU A 49 11.35 3.95 -7.39
N LEU A 50 10.02 4.00 -7.41
CA LEU A 50 9.25 4.54 -8.53
C LEU A 50 9.45 6.05 -8.71
N VAL A 51 9.51 6.80 -7.62
CA VAL A 51 9.80 8.24 -7.63
C VAL A 51 11.22 8.49 -8.13
N ARG A 52 12.20 7.69 -7.72
CA ARG A 52 13.60 7.80 -8.19
C ARG A 52 13.73 7.50 -9.68
N ASP A 53 13.01 6.50 -10.20
CA ASP A 53 13.10 6.08 -11.60
C ASP A 53 12.28 6.98 -12.55
N ARG A 54 11.09 7.43 -12.12
CA ARG A 54 10.09 8.08 -13.00
C ARG A 54 9.62 9.46 -12.54
N GLY A 55 9.97 9.88 -11.34
CA GLY A 55 9.48 11.11 -10.73
C GLY A 55 8.12 10.96 -10.03
N ALA A 56 7.80 11.94 -9.17
CA ALA A 56 6.65 11.88 -8.27
C ALA A 56 5.28 11.82 -8.98
N GLU A 57 5.10 12.62 -10.03
CA GLU A 57 3.84 12.66 -10.78
C GLU A 57 3.55 11.34 -11.50
N ALA A 58 4.58 10.72 -12.09
CA ALA A 58 4.43 9.41 -12.69
C ALA A 58 4.09 8.35 -11.64
N ALA A 59 4.77 8.37 -10.49
CA ALA A 59 4.52 7.44 -9.39
C ALA A 59 3.08 7.49 -8.87
N ARG A 60 2.50 8.70 -8.79
CA ARG A 60 1.09 8.89 -8.39
C ARG A 60 0.11 8.15 -9.31
N GLY A 61 0.33 8.19 -10.63
CA GLY A 61 -0.53 7.49 -11.59
C GLY A 61 -0.58 5.98 -11.37
N PHE A 62 0.53 5.35 -10.95
CA PHE A 62 0.54 3.92 -10.60
C PHE A 62 -0.30 3.62 -9.35
N ILE A 63 -0.27 4.51 -8.35
CA ILE A 63 -1.08 4.36 -7.13
C ILE A 63 -2.56 4.45 -7.50
N GLU A 64 -2.94 5.41 -8.34
CA GLU A 64 -4.32 5.57 -8.83
C GLU A 64 -4.80 4.31 -9.57
N GLN A 65 -3.97 3.73 -10.46
CA GLN A 65 -4.29 2.47 -11.14
C GLN A 65 -4.49 1.28 -10.19
N VAL A 66 -3.77 1.22 -9.07
CA VAL A 66 -3.98 0.18 -8.07
C VAL A 66 -5.33 0.40 -7.38
N LEU A 67 -5.63 1.63 -6.97
CA LEU A 67 -6.89 1.98 -6.30
C LEU A 67 -8.11 1.70 -7.19
N GLU A 68 -8.02 1.95 -8.49
CA GLU A 68 -9.09 1.66 -9.47
C GLU A 68 -9.49 0.17 -9.47
N ARG A 69 -8.56 -0.76 -9.20
CA ARG A 69 -8.88 -2.20 -9.12
C ARG A 69 -9.75 -2.56 -7.94
N TYR A 70 -9.69 -1.75 -6.88
CA TYR A 70 -10.52 -1.89 -5.68
C TYR A 70 -11.75 -0.99 -5.71
N ALA A 71 -11.90 -0.16 -6.75
CA ALA A 71 -13.13 0.60 -6.94
C ALA A 71 -14.29 -0.40 -7.09
N PRO A 72 -15.39 -0.22 -6.34
CA PRO A 72 -16.55 -1.09 -6.47
C PRO A 72 -17.01 -1.05 -7.92
N HIS A 73 -16.99 -2.19 -8.60
CA HIS A 73 -17.60 -2.29 -9.92
C HIS A 73 -19.04 -1.82 -9.78
N PRO A 74 -19.49 -0.83 -10.57
CA PRO A 74 -20.89 -0.45 -10.57
C PRO A 74 -21.67 -1.71 -10.96
N VAL A 75 -22.43 -2.25 -10.01
CA VAL A 75 -23.40 -3.30 -10.28
C VAL A 75 -24.37 -2.68 -11.27
N ILE A 76 -24.22 -3.00 -12.56
CA ILE A 76 -25.17 -2.59 -13.57
C ILE A 76 -26.48 -3.28 -13.19
N PRO A 77 -27.53 -2.55 -12.77
CA PRO A 77 -28.80 -3.18 -12.50
C PRO A 77 -29.30 -3.74 -13.84
N ILE A 78 -29.37 -5.06 -13.93
CA ILE A 78 -30.08 -5.74 -15.02
C ILE A 78 -31.55 -5.33 -14.92
N VAL A 79 -31.94 -4.28 -15.64
CA VAL A 79 -33.36 -3.95 -15.82
C VAL A 79 -33.95 -5.08 -16.68
N PRO A 80 -34.88 -5.89 -16.16
CA PRO A 80 -35.55 -6.87 -17.00
C PRO A 80 -36.40 -6.07 -17.98
N THR A 81 -36.01 -6.07 -19.26
CA THR A 81 -36.89 -5.66 -20.35
C THR A 81 -37.99 -6.71 -20.43
N GLY A 82 -39.06 -6.50 -19.66
CA GLY A 82 -40.30 -7.25 -19.79
C GLY A 82 -40.99 -6.83 -21.08
N ARG A 83 -41.15 -7.80 -22.00
CA ARG A 83 -42.12 -7.74 -23.11
C ARG A 83 -43.48 -8.21 -22.62
#